data_AF-A0A952WM19-F1
#
_entry.id   AF-A0A952WM19-F1
#
_cell.length_a   1.000
_cell.length_b   1.000
_cell.length_c   1.000
_cell.angle_alpha   90.00
_cell.angle_beta   90.00
_cell.angle_gamma   90.00
#
_symmetry.space_group_name_H-M   'P 1'
#
loop_
_entity.id
_entity.type
_entity.pdbx_description
1 polymer ?
#
loop_
_entity_poly.entity_id
_entity_poly.type
_entity_poly.pdbx_seq_one_letter_code
_entity_poly.pdbx_strand_id
1 'polypeptide(L)'
;MAANVTDNLDPQQEKALLALLSEPTVKKAAEASGVPERTLYRWMDDAEFGKTYRQARRRAFSQAISLCQRYVPVALQTLVKITTDETAPHSSRVSAATAVLKFGRDSIELDDLAERIGHLERQIGEREIGGGALNSRSVA
;
A
#
# COMPACT_ATOMS: atom_id res chain seq x y z
N MET A 1 8.52 -17.36 -13.28
CA MET A 1 8.74 -17.77 -11.88
C MET A 1 8.72 -16.50 -11.06
N ALA A 2 7.71 -16.29 -10.21
CA ALA A 2 7.64 -15.08 -9.39
C ALA A 2 8.72 -15.18 -8.31
N ALA A 3 9.67 -14.22 -8.29
CA ALA A 3 10.63 -14.11 -7.19
C ALA A 3 9.87 -14.13 -5.85
N ASN A 4 10.24 -15.05 -4.97
CA ASN A 4 9.55 -15.18 -3.70
C ASN A 4 9.94 -13.96 -2.86
N VAL A 5 8.98 -13.36 -2.17
CA VAL A 5 9.23 -12.13 -1.39
C VAL A 5 10.25 -12.39 -0.27
N THR A 6 10.50 -13.65 0.06
CA THR A 6 11.39 -14.09 1.13
C THR A 6 12.77 -14.57 0.67
N ASP A 7 13.15 -14.44 -0.61
CA ASP A 7 14.38 -15.04 -1.16
C ASP A 7 15.70 -14.65 -0.42
N ASN A 8 15.70 -13.57 0.36
CA ASN A 8 16.84 -13.12 1.17
C ASN A 8 16.64 -13.19 2.70
N LEU A 9 15.54 -13.78 3.18
CA LEU A 9 15.31 -13.89 4.63
C LEU A 9 15.88 -15.20 5.17
N ASP A 10 16.46 -15.15 6.37
CA ASP A 10 16.77 -16.38 7.09
C ASP A 10 15.48 -17.11 7.57
N PRO A 11 15.54 -18.41 7.91
CA PRO A 11 14.34 -19.16 8.32
C PRO A 11 13.60 -18.58 9.55
N GLN A 12 14.32 -17.93 10.48
CA GLN A 12 13.74 -17.30 11.65
C GLN A 12 13.04 -15.99 11.26
N GLN A 13 13.60 -15.24 10.31
CA GLN A 13 12.97 -14.07 9.71
C GLN A 13 11.73 -14.45 8.88
N GLU A 14 11.75 -15.53 8.11
CA GLU A 14 10.54 -15.99 7.40
C GLU A 14 9.40 -16.32 8.36
N LYS A 15 9.70 -17.03 9.46
CA LYS A 15 8.72 -17.33 10.51
C LYS A 15 8.19 -16.06 11.19
N ALA A 16 9.08 -15.11 11.47
CA ALA A 16 8.71 -13.80 12.01
C ALA A 16 7.82 -13.00 11.04
N LEU A 17 8.12 -13.04 9.75
CA LEU A 17 7.32 -12.39 8.71
C LEU A 17 5.90 -12.94 8.68
N LEU A 18 5.73 -14.26 8.66
CA LEU A 18 4.42 -14.90 8.68
C LEU A 18 3.65 -14.53 9.95
N ALA A 19 4.29 -14.59 11.12
CA ALA A 19 3.68 -14.20 12.38
C ALA A 19 3.24 -12.72 12.37
N LEU A 20 4.05 -11.81 11.84
CA LEU A 20 3.74 -10.39 11.71
C LEU A 20 2.59 -10.09 10.72
N LEU A 21 2.30 -11.01 9.79
CA LEU A 21 1.19 -10.89 8.84
C LEU A 21 -0.12 -11.50 9.38
N SER A 22 -0.02 -12.49 10.28
CA SER A 22 -1.16 -13.22 10.82
C SER A 22 -1.66 -12.67 12.16
N GLU A 23 -0.78 -12.11 12.99
CA GLU A 23 -1.13 -11.66 14.33
C GLU A 23 -1.50 -10.17 14.38
N PRO A 24 -2.45 -9.76 15.24
CA PRO A 24 -2.93 -8.38 15.31
C PRO A 24 -1.95 -7.42 15.99
N THR A 25 -0.93 -7.94 16.70
CA THR A 25 0.06 -7.12 17.42
C THR A 25 1.47 -7.71 17.30
N VAL A 26 2.49 -6.85 17.39
CA VAL A 26 3.91 -7.27 17.37
C VAL A 26 4.21 -8.20 18.54
N LYS A 27 3.61 -7.97 19.71
CA LYS A 27 3.71 -8.85 20.87
C LYS A 27 3.24 -10.29 20.57
N LYS A 28 2.06 -10.45 19.95
CA LYS A 28 1.57 -11.78 19.58
C LYS A 28 2.40 -12.41 18.47
N ALA A 29 2.88 -11.61 17.52
CA ALA A 29 3.80 -12.08 16.49
C ALA A 29 5.13 -12.57 17.09
N ALA A 30 5.63 -11.91 18.14
CA ALA A 30 6.82 -12.31 18.89
C ALA A 30 6.60 -13.67 19.56
N GLU A 31 5.47 -13.86 20.25
CA GLU A 31 5.08 -15.12 20.87
C GLU A 31 4.97 -16.26 19.83
N ALA A 32 4.28 -16.02 18.70
CA ALA A 32 4.08 -17.01 17.65
C ALA A 32 5.36 -17.38 16.88
N SER A 33 6.24 -16.40 16.64
CA SER A 33 7.52 -16.63 15.95
C SER A 33 8.61 -17.18 16.86
N GLY A 34 8.52 -16.93 18.17
CA GLY A 34 9.58 -17.20 19.14
C GLY A 34 10.70 -16.15 19.12
N VAL A 35 10.47 -14.99 18.48
CA VAL A 35 11.45 -13.89 18.38
C VAL A 35 11.09 -12.81 19.40
N PRO A 36 12.04 -12.28 20.20
CA PRO A 36 11.76 -11.17 21.10
C PRO A 36 11.20 -9.95 20.36
N GLU A 37 10.20 -9.29 20.95
CA GLU A 37 9.53 -8.11 20.36
C GLU A 37 10.53 -6.99 19.97
N ARG A 38 11.54 -6.73 20.81
CA ARG A 38 12.62 -5.77 20.51
C ARG A 38 13.37 -6.12 19.21
N THR A 39 13.59 -7.41 18.96
CA THR A 39 14.26 -7.88 17.73
C THR A 39 13.35 -7.70 16.52
N LEU A 40 12.04 -7.95 16.65
CA LEU A 40 11.07 -7.70 15.58
C LEU A 40 11.02 -6.23 15.18
N TYR A 41 10.97 -5.30 16.14
CA TYR A 41 11.03 -3.87 15.82
C TYR A 41 12.30 -3.51 15.06
N ARG A 42 13.47 -3.96 15.56
CA ARG A 42 14.75 -3.73 14.88
C ARG A 42 14.77 -4.27 13.44
N TRP A 43 14.21 -5.46 13.20
CA TRP A 43 14.12 -6.03 11.85
C TRP A 43 13.13 -5.27 10.96
N MET A 44 12.01 -4.79 11.49
CA MET A 44 11.08 -3.96 10.71
C MET A 44 11.70 -2.62 10.26
N ASP A 45 12.66 -2.11 11.02
CA ASP A 45 13.43 -0.90 10.68
C ASP A 45 14.60 -1.18 9.74
N ASP A 46 15.01 -2.44 9.58
CA ASP A 46 16.09 -2.84 8.66
C ASP A 46 15.67 -2.69 7.18
N ALA A 47 16.66 -2.40 6.32
CA ALA A 47 16.42 -2.13 4.90
C ALA A 47 15.88 -3.36 4.16
N GLU A 48 16.33 -4.56 4.50
CA GLU A 48 15.97 -5.80 3.82
C GLU A 48 14.67 -6.37 4.39
N PHE A 49 14.66 -6.72 5.68
CA PHE A 49 13.47 -7.30 6.30
C PHE A 49 12.29 -6.34 6.29
N GLY A 50 12.51 -5.06 6.61
CA GLY A 50 11.46 -4.04 6.60
C GLY A 50 10.85 -3.85 5.20
N LYS A 51 11.66 -3.89 4.13
CA LYS A 51 11.16 -3.82 2.75
C LYS A 51 10.31 -5.04 2.43
N THR A 52 10.79 -6.23 2.74
CA THR A 52 10.08 -7.50 2.54
C THR A 52 8.75 -7.53 3.30
N TYR A 53 8.76 -7.13 4.57
CA TYR A 53 7.55 -7.01 5.39
C TYR A 53 6.54 -6.02 4.80
N ARG A 54 6.98 -4.81 4.43
CA ARG A 54 6.09 -3.83 3.79
C ARG A 54 5.51 -4.34 2.47
N GLN A 55 6.29 -5.04 1.65
CA GLN A 55 5.80 -5.63 0.40
C GLN A 55 4.79 -6.75 0.65
N ALA A 56 5.08 -7.68 1.54
CA ALA A 56 4.17 -8.78 1.88
C ALA A 56 2.86 -8.25 2.49
N ARG A 57 2.96 -7.28 3.41
CA ARG A 57 1.80 -6.61 4.00
C ARG A 57 0.97 -5.90 2.94
N ARG A 58 1.59 -5.17 2.00
CA ARG A 58 0.87 -4.54 0.88
C ARG A 58 0.11 -5.58 0.06
N ARG A 59 0.75 -6.69 -0.31
CA ARG A 59 0.09 -7.78 -1.07
C ARG A 59 -1.09 -8.38 -0.32
N ALA A 60 -0.93 -8.63 0.99
CA ALA A 60 -2.02 -9.13 1.83
C ALA A 60 -3.19 -8.13 1.90
N PHE A 61 -2.90 -6.83 2.07
CA PHE A 61 -3.91 -5.78 2.10
C PHE A 61 -4.54 -5.49 0.74
N SER A 62 -3.87 -5.77 -0.38
CA SER A 62 -4.39 -5.51 -1.73
C SER A 62 -5.76 -6.14 -1.93
N GLN A 63 -6.01 -7.36 -1.43
CA GLN A 63 -7.32 -8.00 -1.54
C GLN A 63 -8.41 -7.27 -0.78
N ALA A 64 -8.12 -6.84 0.46
CA ALA A 64 -9.05 -6.06 1.28
C ALA A 64 -9.35 -4.69 0.66
N ILE A 65 -8.33 -4.05 0.06
CA ILE A 65 -8.48 -2.79 -0.68
C ILE A 65 -9.37 -3.00 -1.91
N SER A 66 -9.12 -4.04 -2.72
CA SER A 66 -9.96 -4.35 -3.87
C SER A 66 -11.41 -4.62 -3.46
N LEU A 67 -11.63 -5.30 -2.33
CA LEU A 67 -12.97 -5.49 -1.79
C LEU A 67 -13.61 -4.16 -1.38
N CYS A 68 -12.89 -3.30 -0.67
CA CYS A 68 -13.37 -1.97 -0.29
C CYS A 68 -13.75 -1.14 -1.52
N GLN A 69 -12.90 -1.11 -2.55
CA GLN A 69 -13.14 -0.41 -3.81
C GLN A 69 -14.43 -0.88 -4.50
N ARG A 70 -14.78 -2.17 -4.41
CA ARG A 70 -16.05 -2.70 -4.94
C ARG A 70 -17.28 -2.14 -4.24
N TYR A 71 -17.18 -1.74 -2.97
CA TYR A 71 -18.29 -1.17 -2.20
C TYR A 71 -18.40 0.36 -2.32
N VAL A 72 -17.37 1.04 -2.83
CA VAL A 72 -17.37 2.51 -3.00
C VAL A 72 -18.59 3.01 -3.78
N PRO A 73 -19.00 2.41 -4.93
CA PRO A 73 -20.19 2.88 -5.66
C PRO A 73 -21.48 2.81 -4.82
N VAL A 74 -21.63 1.76 -4.01
CA VAL A 74 -22.80 1.59 -3.13
C VAL A 74 -22.80 2.61 -1.99
N ALA A 75 -21.62 2.90 -1.42
CA ALA A 75 -21.46 3.93 -0.41
C ALA A 75 -21.79 5.32 -0.98
N LEU A 76 -21.27 5.66 -2.16
CA LEU A 76 -21.57 6.92 -2.85
C LEU A 76 -23.07 7.05 -3.16
N GLN A 77 -23.71 5.99 -3.66
CA GLN A 77 -25.16 6.02 -3.92
C GLN A 77 -25.96 6.28 -2.63
N THR A 78 -25.54 5.69 -1.51
CA THR A 78 -26.16 5.93 -0.20
C THR A 78 -26.01 7.39 0.21
N LEU A 79 -24.81 7.97 0.08
CA LEU A 79 -24.58 9.38 0.40
C LEU A 79 -25.41 10.30 -0.50
N VAL A 80 -25.47 10.05 -1.81
CA VAL A 80 -26.28 10.83 -2.74
C VAL A 80 -27.77 10.78 -2.36
N LYS A 81 -28.31 9.60 -2.02
CA LYS A 81 -29.68 9.49 -1.51
C LYS A 81 -29.93 10.37 -0.29
N ILE A 82 -28.99 10.40 0.66
CA ILE A 82 -29.09 11.28 1.85
C ILE A 82 -29.08 12.75 1.42
N THR A 83 -28.25 13.16 0.46
CA THR A 83 -28.20 14.57 0.02
C THR A 83 -29.52 15.07 -0.58
N THR A 84 -30.23 14.19 -1.29
CA THR A 84 -31.49 14.50 -1.98
C THR A 84 -32.74 14.19 -1.16
N ASP A 85 -32.61 13.60 0.03
CA ASP A 85 -33.73 13.32 0.92
C ASP A 85 -34.20 14.60 1.63
N GLU A 86 -35.39 15.06 1.28
CA GLU A 86 -36.01 16.26 1.86
C GLU A 86 -36.41 16.07 3.33
N THR A 87 -36.59 14.82 3.78
CA THR A 87 -36.97 14.48 5.14
C THR A 87 -35.76 14.32 6.07
N ALA A 88 -34.56 14.20 5.51
CA ALA A 88 -33.33 14.09 6.29
C ALA A 88 -32.95 15.43 6.95
N PRO A 89 -32.39 15.40 8.19
CA PRO A 89 -31.88 16.62 8.83
C PRO A 89 -30.86 17.35 7.95
N HIS A 90 -30.92 18.69 7.92
CA HIS A 90 -30.01 19.51 7.11
C HIS A 90 -28.53 19.19 7.38
N SER A 91 -28.16 18.95 8.63
CA SER A 91 -26.79 18.56 9.02
C SER A 91 -26.35 17.25 8.38
N SER A 92 -27.23 16.24 8.30
CA SER A 92 -26.95 14.96 7.65
C SER A 92 -26.75 15.14 6.14
N ARG A 93 -27.58 15.98 5.50
CA ARG A 93 -27.48 16.30 4.06
C ARG A 93 -26.16 17.00 3.74
N VAL A 94 -25.78 18.01 4.53
CA VAL A 94 -24.50 18.73 4.39
C VAL A 94 -23.31 17.80 4.61
N SER A 95 -23.38 16.91 5.61
CA SER A 95 -22.32 15.95 5.91
C SER A 95 -22.14 14.95 4.76
N ALA A 96 -23.23 14.41 4.21
CA ALA A 96 -23.19 13.51 3.07
C ALA A 96 -22.64 14.20 1.81
N ALA A 97 -23.08 15.45 1.53
CA ALA A 97 -22.58 16.22 0.40
C ALA A 97 -21.07 16.51 0.53
N THR A 98 -20.62 16.88 1.73
CA THR A 98 -19.20 17.11 2.03
C THR A 98 -18.38 15.85 1.81
N ALA A 99 -18.87 14.68 2.24
CA ALA A 99 -18.19 13.41 2.03
C ALA A 99 -18.05 13.06 0.53
N VAL A 100 -19.10 13.29 -0.27
CA VAL A 100 -19.05 13.07 -1.73
C VAL A 100 -18.05 14.01 -2.40
N LEU A 101 -18.11 15.31 -2.09
CA LEU A 101 -17.19 16.31 -2.64
C LEU A 101 -15.73 16.01 -2.28
N LYS A 102 -15.48 15.63 -1.02
CA LYS A 102 -14.15 15.22 -0.56
C LYS A 102 -13.65 13.99 -1.30
N PHE A 103 -14.47 12.95 -1.43
CA PHE A 103 -14.09 11.74 -2.19
C PHE A 103 -13.72 12.08 -3.64
N GLY A 104 -14.50 12.95 -4.30
CA GLY A 104 -14.20 13.41 -5.67
C GLY A 104 -12.87 14.16 -5.77
N ARG A 105 -12.61 15.08 -4.84
CA ARG A 105 -11.34 15.84 -4.78
C ARG A 105 -10.14 14.92 -4.55
N ASP A 106 -10.23 14.06 -3.54
CA ASP A 106 -9.17 13.13 -3.16
C ASP A 106 -8.87 12.14 -4.30
N SER A 107 -9.88 11.72 -5.08
CA SER A 107 -9.69 10.83 -6.24
C SER A 107 -8.89 11.50 -7.35
N ILE A 108 -9.20 12.76 -7.68
CA ILE A 108 -8.46 13.53 -8.70
C ILE A 108 -7.00 13.75 -8.26
N GLU A 109 -6.79 14.12 -6.99
CA GLU A 109 -5.44 14.33 -6.44
C GLU A 109 -4.61 13.04 -6.48
N LEU A 110 -5.21 11.89 -6.15
CA LEU A 110 -4.52 10.60 -6.19
C LEU A 110 -4.19 10.15 -7.61
N ASP A 111 -5.09 10.35 -8.57
CA ASP A 111 -4.87 10.01 -9.97
C ASP A 111 -3.76 10.87 -10.60
N ASP A 112 -3.74 12.19 -10.33
CA ASP A 112 -2.65 13.09 -10.79
C ASP A 112 -1.29 12.66 -10.19
N LEU A 113 -1.26 12.34 -8.89
CA LEU A 113 -0.04 11.87 -8.24
C LEU A 113 0.45 10.54 -8.83
N ALA A 114 -0.46 9.61 -9.11
CA ALA A 114 -0.12 8.33 -9.74
C ALA A 114 0.45 8.52 -11.16
N GLU A 115 -0.15 9.41 -11.96
CA GLU A 115 0.34 9.75 -13.29
C GLU A 115 1.73 10.39 -13.23
N ARG A 116 1.94 11.36 -12.32
CA ARG A 116 3.22 12.04 -12.13
C ARG A 116 4.32 11.08 -11.68
N ILE A 117 4.01 10.16 -10.76
CA ILE A 117 4.95 9.12 -10.33
C ILE A 117 5.29 8.20 -11.51
N GLY A 118 4.31 7.71 -12.26
CA GLY A 118 4.56 6.86 -13.42
C GLY A 118 5.39 7.55 -14.50
N HIS A 119 5.22 8.86 -14.69
CA HIS A 119 6.07 9.66 -15.57
C HIS A 119 7.52 9.73 -15.05
N LEU A 120 7.73 9.99 -13.75
CA LEU A 120 9.07 10.03 -13.15
C LEU A 120 9.78 8.66 -13.21
N GLU A 121 9.06 7.57 -12.92
CA GLU A 121 9.58 6.22 -12.99
C GLU A 121 10.06 5.86 -14.41
N ARG A 122 9.31 6.25 -15.46
CA ARG A 122 9.74 6.10 -16.85
C ARG A 122 11.02 6.87 -17.17
N GLN A 123 11.10 8.14 -16.74
CA GLN A 123 12.28 8.96 -16.98
C GLN A 123 13.55 8.42 -16.29
N ILE A 124 13.41 7.86 -15.08
CA ILE A 124 14.53 7.21 -14.38
C ILE A 124 14.97 5.96 -15.13
N GLY A 125 14.03 5.09 -15.53
CA GLY A 125 14.34 3.89 -16.31
C GLY A 125 15.04 4.20 -17.64
N GLU A 126 14.60 5.24 -18.35
CA GLU A 126 15.24 5.70 -19.60
C GLU A 126 16.67 6.21 -19.38
N ARG A 127 16.94 6.90 -18.26
CA ARG A 127 18.29 7.37 -17.90
C ARG A 127 19.23 6.21 -17.52
N GLU A 128 18.74 5.19 -16.83
CA GLU A 128 19.54 4.00 -16.49
C GLU A 128 19.90 3.19 -17.74
N ILE A 129 18.96 3.06 -18.70
CA ILE A 129 19.22 2.40 -19.99
C ILE A 129 20.17 3.23 -20.88
N GLY A 130 20.00 4.57 -20.91
CA GLY A 130 20.86 5.48 -21.67
C GLY A 130 22.28 5.62 -21.10
N GLY A 131 22.45 5.55 -19.78
CA GLY A 131 23.76 5.60 -19.11
C GLY A 131 24.59 4.33 -19.31
N GLY A 132 23.94 3.16 -19.40
CA GLY A 132 24.60 1.89 -19.71
C GLY A 132 25.12 1.79 -21.15
N ALA A 133 24.42 2.41 -22.10
CA ALA A 133 24.80 2.40 -23.52
C ALA A 133 26.00 3.31 -23.85
N LEU A 134 26.25 4.35 -23.04
CA LEU A 134 27.38 5.25 -23.22
C LEU A 134 28.69 4.71 -22.61
N ASN A 135 28.61 3.77 -21.66
CA ASN A 135 29.81 3.20 -21.02
C ASN A 135 30.42 2.00 -21.79
N SER A 136 29.74 1.47 -22.80
CA SER A 136 30.21 0.33 -23.62
C SER A 136 30.96 0.72 -24.90
N ARG A 137 31.09 2.02 -25.20
CA ARG A 137 31.81 2.54 -26.40
C ARG A 137 33.20 3.12 -26.12
N SER A 138 33.72 3.04 -24.89
CA SER A 138 35.02 3.60 -24.50
C SER A 138 36.17 2.57 -24.37
N VAL A 139 35.99 1.32 -24.83
CA VAL A 139 37.02 0.26 -24.73
C VAL A 139 37.26 -0.44 -26.08
N ALA A 140 37.48 0.33 -27.14
CA ALA A 140 37.97 -0.18 -28.42
C ALA A 140 39.16 0.68 -28.88
#